data_AF-A0A6L6J982-F1
#
_entry.id   AF-A0A6L6J982-F1
#
_cell.length_a   1.000
_cell.length_b   1.000
_cell.length_c   1.000
_cell.angle_alpha   90.00
_cell.angle_beta   90.00
_cell.angle_gamma   90.00
#
_symmetry.space_group_name_H-M   'P 1'
#
loop_
_entity.id
_entity.type
_entity.pdbx_description
1 polymer ?
#
loop_
_entity_poly.entity_id
_entity_poly.type
_entity_poly.pdbx_seq_one_letter_code
_entity_poly.pdbx_strand_id
1 'polypeptide(L)'
;MSQSSLPRLRAGTALMFACLLTALPVAAQEATSNATTPATTPEATTTAPLVTPPAPTSTTAPTPAPAEQLAPTTPAPVPVPATPDNPAASPEPAATNPATAPAPAAGQTDVTPVVEAPAPQPAEDSILPQVLHDALEPLSPQERDPNLPHDLSPMGMFWAADWVVKGVMIGLAFASVVTWTVLFAKLLELAGALGRVQSGIRRVESASSLTAALGATGRRKDPVSRMIRAAATEYDRSAPALDVAGDTGLKERVDSHLERIEAVAGRRMGRGTGVLATIGSTAPFVGLFGTVWGIMNSFIGISESQTTNLAVVAPGIAEALLATAIGLVAAIPAVVIYNVFARAITGYRLRLANASAGVKRLVSRDLDFRGATPRSEV
;
A
#
# COMPACT_ATOMS: atom_id res chain seq x y z
N MET A 1 -31.17 -38.35 -23.66
CA MET A 1 -29.97 -38.17 -22.80
C MET A 1 -29.00 -37.27 -23.55
N SER A 2 -28.46 -36.22 -22.93
CA SER A 2 -27.40 -35.38 -23.52
C SER A 2 -26.45 -34.94 -22.42
N GLN A 3 -25.14 -35.13 -22.63
CA GLN A 3 -24.09 -34.87 -21.64
C GLN A 3 -23.67 -33.39 -21.68
N SER A 4 -23.93 -32.63 -20.62
CA SER A 4 -23.46 -31.26 -20.45
C SER A 4 -21.96 -31.26 -20.09
N SER A 5 -21.11 -31.04 -21.10
CA SER A 5 -19.66 -31.03 -20.95
C SER A 5 -19.16 -29.80 -20.19
N LEU A 6 -18.88 -29.98 -18.89
CA LEU A 6 -18.27 -28.95 -18.04
C LEU A 6 -16.89 -28.51 -18.58
N PRO A 7 -16.58 -27.19 -18.59
CA PRO A 7 -15.30 -26.70 -19.08
C PRO A 7 -14.17 -27.09 -18.12
N ARG A 8 -13.18 -27.83 -18.63
CA ARG A 8 -11.98 -28.24 -17.87
C ARG A 8 -11.17 -27.01 -17.45
N LEU A 9 -11.33 -26.57 -16.20
CA LEU A 9 -10.46 -25.57 -15.58
C LEU A 9 -9.00 -26.07 -15.62
N ARG A 10 -8.10 -25.27 -16.18
CA ARG A 10 -6.67 -25.66 -16.30
C ARG A 10 -6.00 -25.55 -14.93
N ALA A 11 -5.24 -26.57 -14.54
CA ALA A 11 -4.62 -26.67 -13.20
C ALA A 11 -3.76 -25.45 -12.80
N GLY A 12 -3.16 -24.75 -13.77
CA GLY A 12 -2.41 -23.51 -13.52
C GLY A 12 -3.22 -22.38 -12.86
N THR A 13 -4.55 -22.37 -12.98
CA THR A 13 -5.40 -21.38 -12.28
C THR A 13 -5.46 -21.64 -10.78
N ALA A 14 -5.44 -22.91 -10.35
CA ALA A 14 -5.40 -23.28 -8.93
C ALA A 14 -4.01 -23.04 -8.31
N LEU A 15 -2.94 -23.31 -9.06
CA LEU A 15 -1.57 -23.08 -8.62
C LEU A 15 -1.29 -21.59 -8.33
N MET A 16 -1.85 -20.69 -9.16
CA MET A 16 -1.82 -19.24 -8.92
C MET A 16 -2.54 -18.81 -7.63
N PHE A 17 -3.56 -19.55 -7.19
CA PHE A 17 -4.27 -19.29 -5.94
C PHE A 17 -3.45 -19.76 -4.73
N ALA A 18 -2.82 -20.93 -4.83
CA ALA A 18 -1.97 -21.49 -3.76
C ALA A 18 -0.75 -20.59 -3.48
N CYS A 19 -0.01 -20.17 -4.51
CA CYS A 19 1.18 -19.33 -4.34
C CYS A 19 0.89 -17.91 -3.81
N LEU A 20 -0.36 -17.44 -3.82
CA LEU A 20 -0.73 -16.13 -3.29
C LEU A 20 -0.88 -16.12 -1.75
N LEU A 21 -1.07 -17.29 -1.14
CA LEU A 21 -1.31 -17.46 0.30
C LEU A 21 -0.04 -17.78 1.12
N THR A 22 1.06 -18.17 0.47
CA THR A 22 2.26 -18.70 1.15
C THR A 22 3.48 -17.77 1.11
N ALA A 23 3.34 -16.53 0.60
CA ALA A 23 4.47 -15.66 0.25
C ALA A 23 4.63 -14.45 1.20
N LEU A 24 4.85 -14.72 2.49
CA LEU A 24 5.23 -13.73 3.51
C LEU A 24 6.66 -14.01 4.01
N PRO A 25 7.69 -13.33 3.47
CA PRO A 25 9.01 -13.31 4.10
C PRO A 25 8.99 -12.33 5.28
N VAL A 26 9.03 -12.84 6.50
CA VAL A 26 9.43 -12.02 7.66
C VAL A 26 10.92 -11.75 7.53
N ALA A 27 11.29 -10.48 7.40
CA ALA A 27 12.68 -10.01 7.45
C ALA A 27 12.71 -8.77 8.34
N ALA A 28 13.15 -8.95 9.58
CA ALA A 28 13.28 -7.86 10.52
C ALA A 28 14.58 -7.08 10.29
N GLN A 29 14.49 -5.77 10.49
CA GLN A 29 15.44 -4.94 11.23
C GLN A 29 16.81 -5.58 11.56
N GLU A 30 17.87 -5.10 10.94
CA GLU A 30 19.13 -4.90 11.66
C GLU A 30 19.83 -3.65 11.12
N ALA A 31 20.37 -2.83 12.02
CA ALA A 31 21.00 -1.56 11.70
C ALA A 31 22.29 -1.41 12.51
N THR A 32 23.41 -1.22 11.83
CA THR A 32 24.73 -0.99 12.43
C THR A 32 25.42 0.19 11.76
N SER A 33 26.10 1.00 12.57
CA SER A 33 26.69 2.28 12.16
C SER A 33 28.18 2.17 11.82
N ASN A 34 28.70 3.22 11.19
CA ASN A 34 30.11 3.46 10.83
C ASN A 34 31.15 3.00 11.88
N ALA A 35 32.27 2.41 11.41
CA ALA A 35 33.61 2.68 11.95
C ALA A 35 34.79 2.25 11.01
N THR A 36 35.60 3.23 10.61
CA THR A 36 37.08 3.27 10.68
C THR A 36 37.97 2.13 10.10
N THR A 37 38.76 2.49 9.06
CA THR A 37 40.00 1.82 8.57
C THR A 37 41.22 2.18 9.46
N PRO A 38 42.37 1.43 9.44
CA PRO A 38 43.46 1.78 8.48
C PRO A 38 44.46 0.67 8.05
N ALA A 39 45.17 0.94 6.93
CA ALA A 39 46.50 0.38 6.50
C ALA A 39 46.61 -1.15 6.21
N THR A 40 47.49 -1.67 5.34
CA THR A 40 48.87 -1.26 4.96
C THR A 40 49.24 -1.71 3.52
N THR A 41 50.22 -1.04 2.87
CA THR A 41 50.80 -1.35 1.53
C THR A 41 52.30 -1.72 1.64
N PRO A 42 52.98 -2.34 0.64
CA PRO A 42 53.33 -1.79 -0.70
C PRO A 42 52.98 -2.80 -1.83
N GLU A 43 53.39 -2.75 -3.11
CA GLU A 43 54.32 -1.96 -3.97
C GLU A 43 53.57 -1.46 -5.23
N ALA A 44 53.93 -0.46 -6.06
CA ALA A 44 55.17 0.16 -6.61
C ALA A 44 55.44 -0.21 -8.09
N THR A 45 55.33 0.78 -9.02
CA THR A 45 56.17 1.02 -10.24
C THR A 45 55.49 1.92 -11.30
N THR A 46 55.77 3.23 -11.21
CA THR A 46 56.29 4.13 -12.29
C THR A 46 55.47 4.50 -13.56
N THR A 47 55.63 5.79 -13.91
CA THR A 47 55.47 6.49 -15.21
C THR A 47 54.13 7.13 -15.61
N ALA A 48 54.19 8.46 -15.77
CA ALA A 48 53.35 9.27 -16.66
C ALA A 48 54.26 10.33 -17.32
N PRO A 49 53.83 10.97 -18.43
CA PRO A 49 54.18 12.37 -18.66
C PRO A 49 52.97 13.26 -18.99
N LEU A 50 53.22 14.58 -18.94
CA LEU A 50 52.23 15.67 -18.89
C LEU A 50 52.14 16.44 -20.23
N VAL A 51 50.93 16.83 -20.67
CA VAL A 51 50.71 17.80 -21.78
C VAL A 51 49.45 18.67 -21.52
N THR A 52 49.51 19.95 -21.91
CA THR A 52 48.44 21.00 -21.84
C THR A 52 48.71 22.11 -22.88
N PRO A 53 47.78 23.06 -23.17
CA PRO A 53 46.34 23.11 -22.92
C PRO A 53 45.56 22.83 -24.25
N PRO A 54 45.05 23.74 -25.13
CA PRO A 54 44.76 25.21 -25.09
C PRO A 54 43.23 25.51 -24.96
N ALA A 55 42.70 26.58 -25.57
CA ALA A 55 41.27 26.96 -25.57
C ALA A 55 40.82 27.73 -26.85
N PRO A 56 39.50 27.78 -27.17
CA PRO A 56 38.86 28.78 -28.04
C PRO A 56 37.88 29.68 -27.24
N THR A 57 37.99 31.01 -27.24
CA THR A 57 37.47 32.01 -28.22
C THR A 57 35.95 32.06 -28.41
N SER A 58 35.38 33.26 -28.26
CA SER A 58 33.96 33.60 -28.42
C SER A 58 33.54 33.92 -29.86
N THR A 59 32.26 33.72 -30.19
CA THR A 59 31.63 34.14 -31.46
C THR A 59 30.20 34.67 -31.21
N THR A 60 29.80 35.70 -31.95
CA THR A 60 28.58 36.49 -31.75
C THR A 60 27.44 36.11 -32.72
N ALA A 61 26.21 35.99 -32.22
CA ALA A 61 24.96 36.02 -33.01
C ALA A 61 23.77 36.51 -32.13
N PRO A 62 22.66 37.03 -32.68
CA PRO A 62 21.90 38.09 -32.00
C PRO A 62 20.51 37.72 -31.40
N THR A 63 20.06 38.64 -30.54
CA THR A 63 18.79 38.73 -29.80
C THR A 63 17.51 38.79 -30.66
N PRO A 64 16.41 38.21 -30.16
CA PRO A 64 15.07 38.84 -30.21
C PRO A 64 14.60 39.23 -28.80
N ALA A 65 13.90 40.36 -28.68
CA ALA A 65 13.49 40.93 -27.39
C ALA A 65 12.08 40.47 -26.95
N PRO A 66 11.77 40.54 -25.64
CA PRO A 66 10.45 40.89 -25.12
C PRO A 66 10.43 42.32 -24.54
N ALA A 67 9.23 42.88 -24.38
CA ALA A 67 9.02 44.30 -24.07
C ALA A 67 8.55 44.59 -22.62
N GLU A 68 8.58 45.88 -22.28
CA GLU A 68 7.78 46.60 -21.27
C GLU A 68 7.73 46.05 -19.83
N GLN A 69 8.42 46.75 -18.94
CA GLN A 69 8.39 46.55 -17.49
C GLN A 69 7.39 47.51 -16.82
N LEU A 70 6.23 47.00 -16.42
CA LEU A 70 5.27 47.72 -15.57
C LEU A 70 5.50 47.39 -14.09
N ALA A 71 5.68 48.42 -13.27
CA ALA A 71 5.54 48.32 -11.80
C ALA A 71 4.04 48.38 -11.42
N PRO A 72 3.63 47.85 -10.25
CA PRO A 72 3.65 48.72 -9.07
C PRO A 72 3.82 48.06 -7.67
N THR A 73 4.11 48.92 -6.69
CA THR A 73 3.73 48.83 -5.25
C THR A 73 4.18 47.67 -4.36
N THR A 74 5.07 48.01 -3.41
CA THR A 74 5.33 47.33 -2.14
C THR A 74 4.18 47.51 -1.11
N PRO A 75 3.80 46.49 -0.34
CA PRO A 75 3.13 46.63 0.96
C PRO A 75 4.12 46.52 2.15
N ALA A 76 3.89 47.29 3.22
CA ALA A 76 4.75 47.29 4.41
C ALA A 76 4.30 46.28 5.49
N PRO A 77 5.22 45.74 6.33
CA PRO A 77 4.88 44.87 7.46
C PRO A 77 4.59 45.66 8.74
N VAL A 78 3.61 45.20 9.51
CA VAL A 78 3.28 45.64 10.90
C VAL A 78 2.76 44.42 11.69
N PRO A 79 2.69 44.42 13.04
CA PRO A 79 3.74 43.83 13.86
C PRO A 79 3.32 42.52 14.56
N VAL A 80 4.31 41.87 15.21
CA VAL A 80 4.17 40.59 15.93
C VAL A 80 3.59 40.78 17.35
N PRO A 81 2.61 39.98 17.80
CA PRO A 81 2.19 39.92 19.21
C PRO A 81 3.20 39.14 20.08
N ALA A 82 3.39 39.56 21.33
CA ALA A 82 4.44 39.02 22.21
C ALA A 82 4.09 37.68 22.90
N THR A 83 5.13 36.89 23.19
CA THR A 83 5.10 35.69 24.04
C THR A 83 5.06 36.08 25.53
N PRO A 84 4.30 35.38 26.41
CA PRO A 84 4.43 35.52 27.86
C PRO A 84 5.69 34.82 28.41
N ASP A 85 6.35 35.43 29.40
CA ASP A 85 7.54 34.88 30.06
C ASP A 85 7.24 33.68 30.98
N ASN A 86 8.22 32.80 31.13
CA ASN A 86 8.20 31.65 32.05
C ASN A 86 9.44 31.68 32.97
N PRO A 87 9.28 31.94 34.29
CA PRO A 87 10.41 32.05 35.22
C PRO A 87 10.70 30.77 36.04
N ALA A 88 11.89 30.76 36.65
CA ALA A 88 12.43 29.79 37.62
C ALA A 88 12.90 28.43 37.07
N ALA A 89 14.20 28.17 37.24
CA ALA A 89 14.85 26.87 37.04
C ALA A 89 15.12 26.20 38.40
N SER A 90 15.19 24.87 38.40
CA SER A 90 15.52 24.06 39.59
C SER A 90 16.98 23.57 39.55
N PRO A 91 17.75 23.65 40.65
CA PRO A 91 19.01 22.95 40.82
C PRO A 91 18.85 21.60 41.55
N GLU A 92 19.73 20.65 41.25
CA GLU A 92 19.97 19.43 42.03
C GLU A 92 20.82 19.73 43.29
N PRO A 93 20.81 18.88 44.35
CA PRO A 93 21.89 17.88 44.45
C PRO A 93 21.49 16.56 45.16
N ALA A 94 22.46 15.63 45.28
CA ALA A 94 22.24 14.24 45.68
C ALA A 94 22.61 13.85 47.14
N ALA A 95 21.93 12.80 47.62
CA ALA A 95 22.34 11.75 48.57
C ALA A 95 23.13 12.06 49.89
N THR A 96 22.56 11.68 51.04
CA THR A 96 23.20 10.82 52.09
C THR A 96 22.24 10.43 53.25
N ASN A 97 22.67 9.49 54.09
CA ASN A 97 21.98 8.83 55.23
C ASN A 97 22.84 9.03 56.53
N PRO A 98 22.45 8.60 57.76
CA PRO A 98 21.13 8.29 58.34
C PRO A 98 20.90 8.82 59.80
N ALA A 99 19.73 8.51 60.39
CA ALA A 99 19.43 8.22 61.81
C ALA A 99 19.75 9.20 62.99
N THR A 100 18.77 9.37 63.89
CA THR A 100 18.87 9.23 65.39
C THR A 100 17.48 9.47 66.03
N ALA A 101 17.16 8.74 67.12
CA ALA A 101 15.96 8.93 67.96
C ALA A 101 16.37 9.44 69.38
N PRO A 102 15.42 9.91 70.21
CA PRO A 102 14.91 9.00 71.25
C PRO A 102 13.42 9.18 71.64
N ALA A 103 12.88 8.17 72.34
CA ALA A 103 11.63 8.25 73.13
C ALA A 103 11.98 8.48 74.63
N PRO A 104 11.01 8.57 75.58
CA PRO A 104 10.41 7.34 76.12
C PRO A 104 8.96 7.42 76.68
N ALA A 105 8.35 6.24 76.86
CA ALA A 105 7.44 5.82 77.96
C ALA A 105 6.07 6.53 78.19
N ALA A 106 5.01 5.86 78.70
CA ALA A 106 4.72 4.42 78.80
C ALA A 106 3.23 4.18 79.20
N GLY A 107 2.74 2.94 78.97
CA GLY A 107 1.50 2.39 79.54
C GLY A 107 0.25 2.51 78.66
N GLN A 108 -0.74 1.61 78.76
CA GLN A 108 -0.74 0.25 79.33
C GLN A 108 -1.94 -0.55 78.76
N THR A 109 -1.96 -1.88 78.91
CA THR A 109 -3.06 -2.74 78.44
C THR A 109 -4.17 -2.88 79.48
N ASP A 110 -5.45 -2.94 79.08
CA ASP A 110 -6.21 -4.22 79.10
C ASP A 110 -7.69 -4.14 78.65
N VAL A 111 -8.07 -5.22 77.95
CA VAL A 111 -9.33 -6.01 77.99
C VAL A 111 -10.65 -5.36 78.49
N THR A 112 -11.66 -5.43 77.63
CA THR A 112 -13.10 -5.30 77.96
C THR A 112 -13.69 -6.54 78.65
N PRO A 113 -14.52 -6.42 79.70
CA PRO A 113 -15.35 -7.51 80.21
C PRO A 113 -16.62 -7.71 79.37
N VAL A 114 -17.19 -8.92 79.39
CA VAL A 114 -18.41 -9.33 78.66
C VAL A 114 -19.56 -9.65 79.61
N VAL A 115 -20.77 -9.16 79.29
CA VAL A 115 -22.07 -9.48 79.91
C VAL A 115 -23.14 -9.22 78.83
N GLU A 116 -24.17 -10.03 78.56
CA GLU A 116 -24.48 -11.45 78.82
C GLU A 116 -25.61 -11.84 77.82
N ALA A 117 -25.84 -13.13 77.53
CA ALA A 117 -26.75 -13.58 76.47
C ALA A 117 -27.96 -14.39 76.98
N PRO A 118 -29.17 -14.22 76.40
CA PRO A 118 -30.24 -15.21 76.45
C PRO A 118 -30.07 -16.25 75.33
N ALA A 119 -30.36 -17.51 75.66
CA ALA A 119 -30.29 -18.66 74.74
C ALA A 119 -31.71 -19.13 74.32
N PRO A 120 -31.86 -20.22 73.54
CA PRO A 120 -31.32 -20.44 72.19
C PRO A 120 -32.45 -20.75 71.17
N GLN A 121 -32.11 -20.84 69.88
CA GLN A 121 -32.96 -21.49 68.87
C GLN A 121 -32.16 -22.55 68.08
N PRO A 122 -32.80 -23.56 67.46
CA PRO A 122 -32.10 -24.74 66.95
C PRO A 122 -31.24 -24.44 65.72
N ALA A 123 -30.16 -25.20 65.55
CA ALA A 123 -29.34 -25.16 64.36
C ALA A 123 -30.02 -25.91 63.20
N GLU A 124 -29.92 -25.36 61.99
CA GLU A 124 -29.86 -26.13 60.75
C GLU A 124 -28.38 -26.25 60.33
N ASP A 125 -28.01 -27.39 59.73
CA ASP A 125 -26.60 -27.80 59.64
C ASP A 125 -25.73 -26.93 58.72
N SER A 126 -24.78 -26.20 59.32
CA SER A 126 -23.60 -25.67 58.64
C SER A 126 -22.36 -25.93 59.47
N ILE A 127 -21.43 -26.72 58.93
CA ILE A 127 -20.28 -27.29 59.66
C ILE A 127 -19.12 -26.28 59.77
N LEU A 128 -19.21 -25.13 59.11
CA LEU A 128 -18.19 -24.08 59.14
C LEU A 128 -18.53 -22.98 60.17
N PRO A 129 -17.55 -22.47 60.94
CA PRO A 129 -17.77 -21.29 61.78
C PRO A 129 -18.26 -20.09 60.96
N GLN A 130 -19.21 -19.31 61.47
CA GLN A 130 -19.78 -18.15 60.74
C GLN A 130 -18.71 -17.15 60.30
N VAL A 131 -17.70 -16.89 61.12
CA VAL A 131 -16.53 -16.06 60.77
C VAL A 131 -15.72 -16.57 59.57
N LEU A 132 -15.83 -17.87 59.24
CA LEU A 132 -15.24 -18.44 58.02
C LEU A 132 -16.21 -18.31 56.84
N HIS A 133 -17.53 -18.27 57.07
CA HIS A 133 -18.53 -17.95 56.05
C HIS A 133 -18.34 -16.49 55.57
N ASP A 134 -18.35 -15.52 56.49
CA ASP A 134 -18.13 -14.09 56.20
C ASP A 134 -16.79 -13.85 55.45
N ALA A 135 -15.75 -14.63 55.78
CA ALA A 135 -14.43 -14.54 55.15
C ALA A 135 -14.33 -15.25 53.79
N LEU A 136 -15.25 -16.17 53.48
CA LEU A 136 -15.32 -16.90 52.19
C LEU A 136 -16.39 -16.34 51.25
N GLU A 137 -17.37 -15.58 51.75
CA GLU A 137 -18.40 -14.92 50.95
C GLU A 137 -17.82 -13.99 49.85
N PRO A 138 -16.81 -13.13 50.10
CA PRO A 138 -16.15 -12.36 49.03
C PRO A 138 -15.25 -13.19 48.09
N LEU A 139 -15.11 -14.50 48.35
CA LEU A 139 -14.42 -15.48 47.49
C LEU A 139 -15.39 -16.48 46.84
N SER A 140 -16.70 -16.33 47.07
CA SER A 140 -17.71 -16.98 46.24
C SER A 140 -17.58 -16.50 44.79
N PRO A 141 -17.82 -17.35 43.77
CA PRO A 141 -17.84 -16.89 42.38
C PRO A 141 -19.02 -15.93 42.21
N GLN A 142 -18.75 -14.62 42.22
CA GLN A 142 -19.75 -13.56 42.10
C GLN A 142 -20.71 -13.89 40.95
N GLU A 143 -21.99 -14.07 41.27
CA GLU A 143 -22.98 -14.52 40.29
C GLU A 143 -23.03 -13.55 39.12
N ARG A 144 -22.65 -14.07 37.95
CA ARG A 144 -22.49 -13.29 36.73
C ARG A 144 -23.86 -12.81 36.28
N ASP A 145 -24.15 -11.53 36.51
CA ASP A 145 -25.49 -10.94 36.38
C ASP A 145 -26.24 -11.47 35.15
N PRO A 146 -27.33 -12.25 35.34
CA PRO A 146 -28.08 -12.85 34.24
C PRO A 146 -28.79 -11.80 33.37
N ASN A 147 -28.87 -10.54 33.81
CA ASN A 147 -29.40 -9.42 33.04
C ASN A 147 -28.32 -8.64 32.25
N LEU A 148 -27.21 -9.30 31.89
CA LEU A 148 -26.24 -8.80 30.90
C LEU A 148 -26.48 -9.44 29.51
N PRO A 149 -27.49 -9.02 28.72
CA PRO A 149 -27.67 -9.44 27.32
C PRO A 149 -26.68 -8.70 26.39
N HIS A 150 -25.40 -8.68 26.76
CA HIS A 150 -24.32 -8.21 25.91
C HIS A 150 -23.89 -9.37 25.00
N ASP A 151 -24.63 -9.55 23.91
CA ASP A 151 -24.25 -10.41 22.80
C ASP A 151 -23.02 -9.79 22.10
N LEU A 152 -21.84 -10.09 22.62
CA LEU A 152 -20.53 -9.68 22.10
C LEU A 152 -20.16 -10.38 20.77
N SER A 153 -21.13 -10.97 20.06
CA SER A 153 -20.94 -11.28 18.65
C SER A 153 -20.71 -10.00 17.84
N PRO A 154 -19.92 -10.04 16.75
CA PRO A 154 -19.73 -8.88 15.88
C PRO A 154 -21.04 -8.32 15.29
N MET A 155 -22.12 -9.12 15.28
CA MET A 155 -23.44 -8.69 14.82
C MET A 155 -24.20 -7.91 15.90
N GLY A 156 -24.16 -8.35 17.17
CA GLY A 156 -24.74 -7.61 18.29
C GLY A 156 -24.06 -6.24 18.45
N MET A 157 -22.73 -6.23 18.42
CA MET A 157 -21.91 -5.00 18.42
C MET A 157 -22.26 -4.06 17.25
N PHE A 158 -22.42 -4.59 16.03
CA PHE A 158 -22.85 -3.76 14.90
C PHE A 158 -24.25 -3.15 15.08
N TRP A 159 -25.17 -3.83 15.76
CA TRP A 159 -26.50 -3.29 16.04
C TRP A 159 -26.52 -2.25 17.15
N ALA A 160 -25.68 -2.38 18.18
CA ALA A 160 -25.57 -1.41 19.26
C ALA A 160 -24.82 -0.12 18.86
N ALA A 161 -23.83 -0.22 17.97
CA ALA A 161 -22.95 0.89 17.56
C ALA A 161 -23.63 2.20 17.12
N ASP A 162 -22.95 3.33 17.31
CA ASP A 162 -23.40 4.65 16.83
C ASP A 162 -23.58 4.70 15.30
N TRP A 163 -24.43 5.61 14.81
CA TRP A 163 -24.74 5.75 13.39
C TRP A 163 -23.50 6.09 12.52
N VAL A 164 -22.53 6.85 13.06
CA VAL A 164 -21.27 7.15 12.35
C VAL A 164 -20.40 5.90 12.27
N VAL A 165 -20.30 5.14 13.36
CA VAL A 165 -19.52 3.88 13.42
C VAL A 165 -20.12 2.83 12.47
N LYS A 166 -21.45 2.69 12.45
CA LYS A 166 -22.18 1.88 11.46
C LYS A 166 -21.86 2.32 10.03
N GLY A 167 -21.87 3.63 9.75
CA GLY A 167 -21.49 4.18 8.44
C GLY A 167 -20.05 3.84 8.03
N VAL A 168 -19.10 3.96 8.95
CA VAL A 168 -17.70 3.55 8.77
C VAL A 168 -17.59 2.06 8.45
N MET A 169 -18.21 1.19 9.24
CA MET A 169 -18.18 -0.26 9.05
C MET A 169 -18.79 -0.68 7.70
N ILE A 170 -19.94 -0.11 7.31
CA ILE A 170 -20.59 -0.36 6.01
C ILE A 170 -19.68 0.12 4.85
N GLY A 171 -19.09 1.31 4.96
CA GLY A 171 -18.19 1.86 3.94
C GLY A 171 -16.94 1.00 3.72
N LEU A 172 -16.35 0.49 4.80
CA LEU A 172 -15.20 -0.43 4.75
C LEU A 172 -15.58 -1.81 4.20
N ALA A 173 -16.74 -2.35 4.56
CA ALA A 173 -17.27 -3.59 3.99
C ALA A 173 -17.50 -3.46 2.47
N PHE A 174 -18.07 -2.34 2.01
CA PHE A 174 -18.21 -2.04 0.59
C PHE A 174 -16.85 -1.91 -0.13
N ALA A 175 -15.87 -1.25 0.48
CA ALA A 175 -14.51 -1.15 -0.07
C ALA A 175 -13.83 -2.54 -0.20
N SER A 176 -14.10 -3.47 0.71
CA SER A 176 -13.66 -4.86 0.60
C SER A 176 -14.32 -5.55 -0.62
N VAL A 177 -15.65 -5.44 -0.78
CA VAL A 177 -16.37 -6.00 -1.94
C VAL A 177 -15.86 -5.43 -3.28
N VAL A 178 -15.60 -4.12 -3.35
CA VAL A 178 -14.95 -3.48 -4.51
C VAL A 178 -13.56 -4.06 -4.78
N THR A 179 -12.75 -4.27 -3.75
CA THR A 179 -11.40 -4.85 -3.87
C THR A 179 -11.44 -6.25 -4.47
N TRP A 180 -12.30 -7.13 -3.96
CA TRP A 180 -12.49 -8.49 -4.52
C TRP A 180 -13.07 -8.46 -5.93
N THR A 181 -14.00 -7.56 -6.24
CA THR A 181 -14.58 -7.41 -7.58
C THR A 181 -13.53 -7.02 -8.62
N VAL A 182 -12.65 -6.07 -8.27
CA VAL A 182 -11.56 -5.64 -9.17
C VAL A 182 -10.49 -6.73 -9.30
N LEU A 183 -10.22 -7.54 -8.27
CA LEU A 183 -9.32 -8.71 -8.37
C LEU A 183 -9.75 -9.65 -9.51
N PHE A 184 -10.99 -10.14 -9.47
CA PHE A 184 -11.48 -11.07 -10.49
C PHE A 184 -11.53 -10.41 -11.89
N ALA A 185 -12.01 -9.18 -11.99
CA ALA A 185 -12.07 -8.45 -13.26
C ALA A 185 -10.67 -8.24 -13.88
N LYS A 186 -9.67 -7.84 -13.09
CA LYS A 186 -8.30 -7.59 -13.56
C LYS A 186 -7.52 -8.87 -13.84
N LEU A 187 -7.74 -9.93 -13.08
CA LEU A 187 -7.15 -11.24 -13.36
C LEU A 187 -7.57 -11.74 -14.75
N LEU A 188 -8.85 -11.63 -15.09
CA LEU A 188 -9.39 -12.01 -16.40
C LEU A 188 -8.93 -11.07 -17.52
N GLU A 189 -8.96 -9.74 -17.32
CA GLU A 189 -8.49 -8.78 -18.35
C GLU A 189 -7.00 -9.02 -18.67
N LEU A 190 -6.16 -9.16 -17.64
CA LEU A 190 -4.71 -9.29 -17.79
C LEU A 190 -4.31 -10.66 -18.37
N ALA A 191 -4.91 -11.77 -17.93
CA ALA A 191 -4.66 -13.08 -18.50
C ALA A 191 -5.04 -13.12 -20.00
N GLY A 192 -6.21 -12.57 -20.35
CA GLY A 192 -6.64 -12.45 -21.74
C GLY A 192 -5.75 -11.51 -22.56
N ALA A 193 -5.19 -10.45 -21.96
CA ALA A 193 -4.25 -9.56 -22.63
C ALA A 193 -2.87 -10.19 -22.86
N LEU A 194 -2.30 -10.87 -21.85
CA LEU A 194 -1.05 -11.61 -21.96
C LEU A 194 -1.13 -12.71 -23.02
N GLY A 195 -2.22 -13.49 -23.06
CA GLY A 195 -2.43 -14.52 -24.09
C GLY A 195 -2.52 -13.95 -25.51
N ARG A 196 -3.11 -12.76 -25.67
CA ARG A 196 -3.16 -12.03 -26.96
C ARG A 196 -1.79 -11.50 -27.35
N VAL A 197 -1.03 -10.90 -26.44
CA VAL A 197 0.33 -10.39 -26.71
C VAL A 197 1.30 -11.53 -27.03
N GLN A 198 1.31 -12.62 -26.27
CA GLN A 198 2.17 -13.79 -26.56
C GLN A 198 1.83 -14.45 -27.90
N SER A 199 0.56 -14.40 -28.30
CA SER A 199 0.13 -14.86 -29.63
C SER A 199 0.36 -13.81 -30.73
N GLY A 200 0.66 -12.56 -30.37
CA GLY A 200 1.14 -11.51 -31.27
C GLY A 200 2.64 -11.62 -31.52
N ILE A 201 3.43 -11.73 -30.44
CA ILE A 201 4.88 -12.00 -30.47
C ILE A 201 5.19 -13.17 -31.43
N ARG A 202 4.53 -14.32 -31.25
CA ARG A 202 4.72 -15.48 -32.13
C ARG A 202 4.40 -15.24 -33.62
N ARG A 203 3.46 -14.34 -33.96
CA ARG A 203 3.17 -13.95 -35.36
C ARG A 203 4.29 -13.10 -35.97
N VAL A 204 4.99 -12.32 -35.14
CA VAL A 204 6.10 -11.45 -35.54
C VAL A 204 7.39 -12.28 -35.66
N GLU A 205 7.61 -13.21 -34.72
CA GLU A 205 8.73 -14.17 -34.75
C GLU A 205 8.64 -15.15 -35.92
N SER A 206 7.44 -15.62 -36.27
CA SER A 206 7.23 -16.54 -37.40
C SER A 206 7.15 -15.85 -38.78
N ALA A 207 7.37 -14.54 -38.87
CA ALA A 207 7.24 -13.79 -40.11
C ALA A 207 8.60 -13.55 -40.80
N SER A 208 8.65 -13.86 -42.09
CA SER A 208 9.78 -13.53 -42.96
C SER A 208 9.86 -12.02 -43.27
N SER A 209 8.71 -11.34 -43.36
CA SER A 209 8.60 -9.90 -43.67
C SER A 209 7.44 -9.24 -42.93
N LEU A 210 7.40 -7.90 -42.94
CA LEU A 210 6.31 -7.09 -42.40
C LEU A 210 4.97 -7.41 -43.07
N THR A 211 4.97 -7.62 -44.40
CA THR A 211 3.79 -8.00 -45.18
C THR A 211 3.23 -9.35 -44.75
N ALA A 212 4.09 -10.33 -44.44
CA ALA A 212 3.66 -11.62 -43.90
C ALA A 212 3.02 -11.47 -42.51
N ALA A 213 3.60 -10.65 -41.62
CA ALA A 213 3.03 -10.36 -40.30
C ALA A 213 1.68 -9.60 -40.39
N LEU A 214 1.50 -8.75 -41.41
CA LEU A 214 0.26 -8.03 -41.70
C LEU A 214 -0.83 -9.00 -42.17
N GLY A 215 -0.52 -9.92 -43.09
CA GLY A 215 -1.42 -10.99 -43.52
C GLY A 215 -1.88 -11.86 -42.35
N ALA A 216 -0.93 -12.36 -41.54
CA ALA A 216 -1.20 -13.18 -40.36
C ALA A 216 -2.06 -12.46 -39.28
N THR A 217 -2.10 -11.13 -39.29
CA THR A 217 -2.90 -10.32 -38.36
C THR A 217 -4.41 -10.40 -38.64
N GLY A 218 -4.83 -10.44 -39.91
CA GLY A 218 -6.25 -10.52 -40.29
C GLY A 218 -7.10 -9.36 -39.74
N ARG A 219 -8.28 -9.66 -39.14
CA ARG A 219 -9.19 -8.65 -38.55
C ARG A 219 -8.93 -8.34 -37.06
N ARG A 220 -7.80 -8.77 -36.48
CA ARG A 220 -7.49 -8.60 -35.04
C ARG A 220 -7.23 -7.14 -34.67
N LYS A 221 -7.64 -6.76 -33.45
CA LYS A 221 -7.54 -5.42 -32.85
C LYS A 221 -6.64 -5.36 -31.59
N ASP A 222 -5.88 -6.41 -31.30
CA ASP A 222 -4.93 -6.43 -30.17
C ASP A 222 -3.75 -5.44 -30.39
N PRO A 223 -2.99 -5.06 -29.35
CA PRO A 223 -1.91 -4.06 -29.49
C PRO A 223 -0.85 -4.44 -30.53
N VAL A 224 -0.44 -5.70 -30.62
CA VAL A 224 0.59 -6.15 -31.58
C VAL A 224 0.05 -6.09 -33.01
N SER A 225 -1.21 -6.48 -33.21
CA SER A 225 -1.91 -6.26 -34.49
C SER A 225 -2.25 -4.80 -34.80
N ARG A 226 -2.03 -3.85 -33.89
CA ARG A 226 -2.00 -2.40 -34.20
C ARG A 226 -0.58 -1.92 -34.52
N MET A 227 0.45 -2.43 -33.82
CA MET A 227 1.87 -2.17 -34.12
C MET A 227 2.21 -2.55 -35.56
N ILE A 228 1.90 -3.80 -35.97
CA ILE A 228 2.16 -4.30 -37.32
C ILE A 228 1.48 -3.43 -38.39
N ARG A 229 0.21 -3.03 -38.18
CA ARG A 229 -0.51 -2.14 -39.11
C ARG A 229 0.11 -0.75 -39.18
N ALA A 230 0.48 -0.17 -38.03
CA ALA A 230 1.07 1.16 -37.99
C ALA A 230 2.43 1.19 -38.72
N ALA A 231 3.26 0.17 -38.50
CA ALA A 231 4.52 0.01 -39.22
C ALA A 231 4.32 -0.18 -40.73
N ALA A 232 3.38 -1.04 -41.16
CA ALA A 232 3.07 -1.23 -42.58
C ALA A 232 2.54 0.06 -43.23
N THR A 233 1.55 0.73 -42.62
CA THR A 233 1.02 1.99 -43.14
C THR A 233 2.08 3.09 -43.25
N GLU A 234 3.05 3.13 -42.34
CA GLU A 234 4.13 4.13 -42.39
C GLU A 234 5.23 3.76 -43.40
N TYR A 235 5.50 2.46 -43.58
CA TYR A 235 6.33 1.94 -44.66
C TYR A 235 5.73 2.28 -46.03
N ASP A 236 4.44 1.97 -46.26
CA ASP A 236 3.73 2.25 -47.51
C ASP A 236 3.73 3.75 -47.86
N ARG A 237 3.58 4.62 -46.85
CA ARG A 237 3.64 6.09 -47.01
C ARG A 237 5.04 6.61 -47.31
N SER A 238 6.06 6.01 -46.72
CA SER A 238 7.45 6.44 -46.90
C SER A 238 8.08 5.85 -48.16
N ALA A 239 7.49 4.78 -48.70
CA ALA A 239 8.00 4.04 -49.86
C ALA A 239 8.34 4.89 -51.10
N PRO A 240 7.66 6.01 -51.44
CA PRO A 240 8.05 6.86 -52.57
C PRO A 240 9.25 7.78 -52.29
N ALA A 241 9.58 8.04 -51.02
CA ALA A 241 10.65 8.96 -50.62
C ALA A 241 11.95 8.25 -50.20
N LEU A 242 11.86 6.95 -49.90
CA LEU A 242 12.95 6.12 -49.38
C LEU A 242 14.23 6.15 -50.22
N ASP A 243 14.09 6.12 -51.55
CA ASP A 243 15.22 6.02 -52.46
C ASP A 243 15.98 7.36 -52.62
N VAL A 244 15.47 8.44 -52.01
CA VAL A 244 16.05 9.80 -52.02
C VAL A 244 16.43 10.27 -50.60
N ALA A 245 15.58 10.00 -49.61
CA ALA A 245 15.74 10.46 -48.23
C ALA A 245 16.36 9.42 -47.28
N GLY A 246 16.60 8.19 -47.77
CA GLY A 246 17.07 7.07 -46.96
C GLY A 246 15.99 6.51 -46.03
N ASP A 247 16.41 5.64 -45.12
CA ASP A 247 15.54 4.80 -44.31
C ASP A 247 15.45 5.23 -42.83
N THR A 248 16.43 5.99 -42.32
CA THR A 248 16.49 6.50 -40.94
C THR A 248 15.19 7.17 -40.50
N GLY A 249 14.67 8.11 -41.28
CA GLY A 249 13.44 8.84 -40.94
C GLY A 249 12.19 7.96 -40.92
N LEU A 250 12.16 6.85 -41.68
CA LEU A 250 11.10 5.84 -41.57
C LEU A 250 11.27 5.02 -40.29
N LYS A 251 12.50 4.58 -39.97
CA LYS A 251 12.81 3.84 -38.73
C LYS A 251 12.38 4.65 -37.50
N GLU A 252 12.67 5.95 -37.45
CA GLU A 252 12.23 6.88 -36.40
C GLU A 252 10.70 7.05 -36.30
N ARG A 253 10.01 7.29 -37.44
CA ARG A 253 8.55 7.45 -37.45
C ARG A 253 7.82 6.17 -37.04
N VAL A 254 8.31 5.02 -37.48
CA VAL A 254 7.83 3.71 -37.01
C VAL A 254 8.01 3.59 -35.51
N ASP A 255 9.20 3.91 -34.98
CA ASP A 255 9.48 3.81 -33.54
C ASP A 255 8.48 4.60 -32.70
N SER A 256 8.35 5.91 -32.97
CA SER A 256 7.39 6.80 -32.30
C SER A 256 5.93 6.29 -32.41
N HIS A 257 5.56 5.69 -33.54
CA HIS A 257 4.25 5.05 -33.70
C HIS A 257 4.08 3.80 -32.83
N LEU A 258 5.13 2.99 -32.63
CA LEU A 258 5.07 1.80 -31.77
C LEU A 258 5.06 2.19 -30.29
N GLU A 259 5.96 3.06 -29.83
CA GLU A 259 6.02 3.55 -28.45
C GLU A 259 4.67 4.14 -27.99
N ARG A 260 4.02 4.94 -28.85
CA ARG A 260 2.68 5.49 -28.58
C ARG A 260 1.63 4.39 -28.41
N ILE A 261 1.70 3.30 -29.16
CA ILE A 261 0.80 2.15 -29.03
C ILE A 261 1.07 1.38 -27.72
N GLU A 262 2.34 1.24 -27.33
CA GLU A 262 2.76 0.65 -26.05
C GLU A 262 2.26 1.47 -24.86
N ALA A 263 2.56 2.77 -24.85
CA ALA A 263 2.16 3.69 -23.78
C ALA A 263 0.64 3.71 -23.58
N VAL A 264 -0.13 3.77 -24.67
CA VAL A 264 -1.61 3.70 -24.60
C VAL A 264 -2.09 2.35 -24.08
N ALA A 265 -1.50 1.23 -24.52
CA ALA A 265 -1.89 -0.10 -24.04
C ALA A 265 -1.50 -0.35 -22.56
N GLY A 266 -0.32 0.09 -22.16
CA GLY A 266 0.20 0.00 -20.79
C GLY A 266 -0.48 0.96 -19.80
N ARG A 267 -0.98 2.11 -20.27
CA ARG A 267 -1.85 3.02 -19.49
C ARG A 267 -3.27 2.46 -19.39
N ARG A 268 -3.83 1.89 -20.46
CA ARG A 268 -5.17 1.27 -20.45
C ARG A 268 -5.26 0.13 -19.43
N MET A 269 -4.24 -0.73 -19.35
CA MET A 269 -4.23 -1.87 -18.41
C MET A 269 -4.28 -1.43 -16.93
N GLY A 270 -3.62 -0.30 -16.59
CA GLY A 270 -3.64 0.27 -15.25
C GLY A 270 -4.90 1.07 -14.87
N ARG A 271 -5.88 1.22 -15.76
CA ARG A 271 -7.16 1.86 -15.38
C ARG A 271 -7.89 0.96 -14.37
N GLY A 272 -8.32 1.54 -13.25
CA GLY A 272 -9.06 0.87 -12.18
C GLY A 272 -8.21 0.30 -11.05
N THR A 273 -6.91 0.02 -11.25
CA THR A 273 -6.06 -0.49 -10.14
C THR A 273 -5.77 0.59 -9.10
N GLY A 274 -5.81 1.87 -9.47
CA GLY A 274 -5.65 2.99 -8.52
C GLY A 274 -6.69 3.02 -7.39
N VAL A 275 -7.89 2.45 -7.59
CA VAL A 275 -8.92 2.34 -6.54
C VAL A 275 -8.40 1.49 -5.37
N LEU A 276 -7.62 0.43 -5.64
CA LEU A 276 -7.05 -0.42 -4.60
C LEU A 276 -5.88 0.26 -3.88
N ALA A 277 -5.12 1.12 -4.58
CA ALA A 277 -4.11 1.95 -3.92
C ALA A 277 -4.77 2.94 -2.94
N THR A 278 -5.87 3.58 -3.35
CA THR A 278 -6.65 4.46 -2.46
C THR A 278 -7.25 3.70 -1.29
N ILE A 279 -7.97 2.60 -1.51
CA ILE A 279 -8.55 1.79 -0.42
C ILE A 279 -7.46 1.30 0.53
N GLY A 280 -6.36 0.76 -0.01
CA GLY A 280 -5.23 0.28 0.77
C GLY A 280 -4.55 1.36 1.62
N SER A 281 -4.53 2.62 1.16
CA SER A 281 -3.96 3.73 1.92
C SER A 281 -4.94 4.41 2.88
N THR A 282 -6.24 4.44 2.59
CA THR A 282 -7.22 5.19 3.40
C THR A 282 -8.04 4.34 4.37
N ALA A 283 -8.30 3.07 4.07
CA ALA A 283 -9.12 2.20 4.93
C ALA A 283 -8.60 2.06 6.38
N PRO A 284 -7.28 2.04 6.68
CA PRO A 284 -6.79 2.05 8.06
C PRO A 284 -7.17 3.33 8.80
N PHE A 285 -7.08 4.49 8.14
CA PHE A 285 -7.42 5.78 8.75
C PHE A 285 -8.94 5.99 8.89
N VAL A 286 -9.74 5.41 7.99
CA VAL A 286 -11.20 5.37 8.12
C VAL A 286 -11.64 4.48 9.29
N GLY A 287 -10.96 3.34 9.50
CA GLY A 287 -11.11 2.53 10.71
C GLY A 287 -10.69 3.28 11.98
N LEU A 288 -9.55 3.98 11.93
CA LEU A 288 -9.02 4.79 13.03
C LEU A 288 -9.99 5.91 13.45
N PHE A 289 -10.60 6.58 12.48
CA PHE A 289 -11.68 7.55 12.71
C PHE A 289 -12.87 6.91 13.44
N GLY A 290 -13.27 5.70 13.05
CA GLY A 290 -14.26 4.88 13.76
C GLY A 290 -13.89 4.61 15.22
N THR A 291 -12.63 4.25 15.51
CA THR A 291 -12.17 4.08 16.91
C THR A 291 -12.28 5.39 17.70
N VAL A 292 -11.79 6.51 17.15
CA VAL A 292 -11.78 7.80 17.85
C VAL A 292 -13.20 8.27 18.15
N TRP A 293 -14.12 8.12 17.21
CA TRP A 293 -15.53 8.48 17.39
C TRP A 293 -16.24 7.61 18.45
N GLY A 294 -16.09 6.28 18.39
CA GLY A 294 -16.71 5.38 19.36
C GLY A 294 -16.19 5.57 20.79
N ILE A 295 -14.88 5.81 20.94
CA ILE A 295 -14.27 6.14 22.24
C ILE A 295 -14.76 7.50 22.76
N MET A 296 -14.88 8.51 21.89
CA MET A 296 -15.43 9.83 22.24
C MET A 296 -16.87 9.71 22.76
N ASN A 297 -17.75 9.01 22.04
CA ASN A 297 -19.13 8.78 22.50
C ASN A 297 -19.19 7.97 23.80
N SER A 298 -18.27 7.03 24.00
CA SER A 298 -18.16 6.27 25.26
C SER A 298 -17.84 7.19 26.45
N PHE A 299 -16.92 8.16 26.29
CA PHE A 299 -16.62 9.15 27.33
C PHE A 299 -17.77 10.13 27.59
N ILE A 300 -18.53 10.52 26.56
CA ILE A 300 -19.76 11.32 26.73
C ILE A 300 -20.76 10.56 27.61
N GLY A 301 -20.96 9.26 27.37
CA GLY A 301 -21.83 8.41 28.18
C GLY A 301 -21.44 8.36 29.68
N ILE A 302 -20.14 8.36 30.01
CA ILE A 302 -19.67 8.49 31.42
C ILE A 302 -20.08 9.85 31.99
N SER A 303 -19.88 10.92 31.23
CA SER A 303 -20.18 12.29 31.66
C SER A 303 -21.68 12.52 31.90
N GLU A 304 -22.55 11.92 31.08
CA GLU A 304 -24.01 12.04 31.21
C GLU A 304 -24.57 11.14 32.31
N SER A 305 -24.06 9.91 32.46
CA SER A 305 -24.53 8.96 33.46
C SER A 305 -23.93 9.16 34.87
N GLN A 306 -22.91 10.00 35.00
CA GLN A 306 -22.22 10.35 36.26
C GLN A 306 -21.64 9.13 37.03
N THR A 307 -21.46 7.99 36.37
CA THR A 307 -20.94 6.76 36.97
C THR A 307 -19.65 6.31 36.31
N THR A 308 -18.69 5.86 37.12
CA THR A 308 -17.41 5.30 36.69
C THR A 308 -17.49 3.81 36.37
N ASN A 309 -18.70 3.22 36.31
CA ASN A 309 -18.88 1.80 36.05
C ASN A 309 -18.46 1.42 34.61
N LEU A 310 -17.32 0.74 34.50
CA LEU A 310 -16.71 0.29 33.25
C LEU A 310 -17.63 -0.60 32.39
N ALA A 311 -18.60 -1.30 33.00
CA ALA A 311 -19.55 -2.13 32.27
C ALA A 311 -20.41 -1.33 31.28
N VAL A 312 -20.66 -0.05 31.56
CA VAL A 312 -21.48 0.85 30.71
C VAL A 312 -20.74 1.23 29.41
N VAL A 313 -19.41 1.31 29.44
CA VAL A 313 -18.59 1.76 28.29
C VAL A 313 -17.85 0.64 27.55
N ALA A 314 -17.72 -0.54 28.16
CA ALA A 314 -17.09 -1.70 27.52
C ALA A 314 -17.66 -2.03 26.11
N PRO A 315 -18.98 -1.94 25.84
CA PRO A 315 -19.53 -2.19 24.51
C PRO A 315 -19.05 -1.18 23.46
N GLY A 316 -19.18 0.12 23.74
CA GLY A 316 -18.79 1.20 22.81
C GLY A 316 -17.30 1.22 22.50
N ILE A 317 -16.45 0.87 23.47
CA ILE A 317 -15.00 0.70 23.26
C ILE A 317 -14.71 -0.53 22.39
N ALA A 318 -15.43 -1.64 22.58
CA ALA A 318 -15.26 -2.84 21.76
C ALA A 318 -15.71 -2.60 20.30
N GLU A 319 -16.83 -1.91 20.09
CA GLU A 319 -17.34 -1.49 18.78
C GLU A 319 -16.37 -0.55 18.06
N ALA A 320 -15.82 0.42 18.79
CA ALA A 320 -14.78 1.31 18.31
C ALA A 320 -13.60 0.50 17.75
N LEU A 321 -13.05 -0.43 18.54
CA LEU A 321 -11.92 -1.29 18.14
C LEU A 321 -12.26 -2.18 16.93
N LEU A 322 -13.50 -2.69 16.85
CA LEU A 322 -13.98 -3.49 15.72
C LEU A 322 -13.94 -2.70 14.40
N ALA A 323 -14.22 -1.39 14.42
CA ALA A 323 -14.13 -0.54 13.22
C ALA A 323 -12.69 -0.44 12.67
N THR A 324 -11.68 -0.33 13.55
CA THR A 324 -10.26 -0.38 13.14
C THR A 324 -9.87 -1.77 12.62
N ALA A 325 -10.32 -2.85 13.25
CA ALA A 325 -10.06 -4.21 12.78
C ALA A 325 -10.62 -4.44 11.35
N ILE A 326 -11.85 -4.00 11.09
CA ILE A 326 -12.47 -4.05 9.75
C ILE A 326 -11.69 -3.17 8.75
N GLY A 327 -11.19 -2.00 9.19
CA GLY A 327 -10.33 -1.12 8.39
C GLY A 327 -9.06 -1.82 7.87
N LEU A 328 -8.38 -2.57 8.74
CA LEU A 328 -7.21 -3.38 8.37
C LEU A 328 -7.57 -4.56 7.45
N VAL A 329 -8.69 -5.25 7.71
CA VAL A 329 -9.20 -6.35 6.88
C VAL A 329 -9.57 -5.89 5.46
N ALA A 330 -10.04 -4.64 5.29
CA ALA A 330 -10.25 -4.05 3.97
C ALA A 330 -8.94 -3.58 3.30
N ALA A 331 -8.01 -3.01 4.09
CA ALA A 331 -6.77 -2.42 3.57
C ALA A 331 -5.76 -3.46 3.06
N ILE A 332 -5.48 -4.51 3.86
CA ILE A 332 -4.39 -5.46 3.59
C ILE A 332 -4.55 -6.17 2.23
N PRO A 333 -5.73 -6.74 1.88
CA PRO A 333 -5.95 -7.32 0.56
C PRO A 333 -5.79 -6.28 -0.57
N ALA A 334 -6.28 -5.06 -0.38
CA ALA A 334 -6.21 -4.01 -1.40
C ALA A 334 -4.75 -3.66 -1.75
N VAL A 335 -3.87 -3.50 -0.75
CA VAL A 335 -2.43 -3.25 -0.96
C VAL A 335 -1.74 -4.42 -1.67
N VAL A 336 -1.98 -5.67 -1.21
CA VAL A 336 -1.37 -6.87 -1.81
C VAL A 336 -1.79 -7.01 -3.28
N ILE A 337 -3.09 -6.92 -3.56
CA ILE A 337 -3.66 -7.09 -4.90
C ILE A 337 -3.20 -5.94 -5.83
N TYR A 338 -3.13 -4.70 -5.33
CA TYR A 338 -2.55 -3.57 -6.06
C TYR A 338 -1.10 -3.84 -6.47
N ASN A 339 -0.25 -4.26 -5.54
CA ASN A 339 1.17 -4.52 -5.79
C ASN A 339 1.39 -5.66 -6.79
N VAL A 340 0.59 -6.72 -6.70
CA VAL A 340 0.59 -7.84 -7.67
C VAL A 340 0.24 -7.34 -9.07
N PHE A 341 -0.83 -6.56 -9.23
CA PHE A 341 -1.19 -6.01 -10.54
C PHE A 341 -0.20 -4.97 -11.05
N ALA A 342 0.37 -4.11 -10.19
CA ALA A 342 1.40 -3.15 -10.59
C ALA A 342 2.61 -3.87 -11.22
N ARG A 343 3.12 -4.91 -10.55
CA ARG A 343 4.23 -5.75 -11.05
C ARG A 343 3.85 -6.47 -12.36
N ALA A 344 2.65 -7.05 -12.42
CA ALA A 344 2.19 -7.79 -13.60
C ALA A 344 1.86 -6.87 -14.82
N ILE A 345 1.46 -5.61 -14.59
CA ILE A 345 1.32 -4.57 -15.62
C ILE A 345 2.69 -4.20 -16.20
N THR A 346 3.73 -4.07 -15.38
CA THR A 346 5.11 -3.86 -15.85
C THR A 346 5.59 -5.04 -16.71
N GLY A 347 5.34 -6.28 -16.27
CA GLY A 347 5.61 -7.47 -17.08
C GLY A 347 4.83 -7.53 -18.40
N TYR A 348 3.59 -7.01 -18.43
CA TYR A 348 2.81 -6.86 -19.66
C TYR A 348 3.38 -5.78 -20.60
N ARG A 349 3.88 -4.65 -20.06
CA ARG A 349 4.58 -3.61 -20.85
C ARG A 349 5.84 -4.16 -21.49
N LEU A 350 6.67 -4.89 -20.76
CA LEU A 350 7.88 -5.54 -21.31
C LEU A 350 7.56 -6.48 -22.48
N ARG A 351 6.46 -7.24 -22.42
CA ARG A 351 6.04 -8.08 -23.55
C ARG A 351 5.54 -7.28 -24.76
N LEU A 352 5.01 -6.06 -24.55
CA LEU A 352 4.70 -5.15 -25.66
C LEU A 352 5.98 -4.60 -26.30
N ALA A 353 6.97 -4.18 -25.52
CA ALA A 353 8.27 -3.73 -26.01
C ALA A 353 9.00 -4.83 -26.80
N ASN A 354 8.95 -6.08 -26.35
CA ASN A 354 9.51 -7.22 -27.08
C ASN A 354 8.80 -7.45 -28.43
N ALA A 355 7.47 -7.29 -28.49
CA ALA A 355 6.70 -7.39 -29.73
C ALA A 355 7.03 -6.23 -30.69
N SER A 356 7.16 -5.01 -30.15
CA SER A 356 7.55 -3.78 -30.84
C SER A 356 8.94 -3.91 -31.46
N ALA A 357 9.95 -4.32 -30.70
CA ALA A 357 11.29 -4.63 -31.19
C ALA A 357 11.29 -5.75 -32.26
N GLY A 358 10.38 -6.73 -32.16
CA GLY A 358 10.11 -7.68 -33.23
C GLY A 358 9.65 -7.01 -34.53
N VAL A 359 8.68 -6.09 -34.47
CA VAL A 359 8.20 -5.34 -35.64
C VAL A 359 9.29 -4.42 -36.21
N LYS A 360 10.07 -3.72 -35.38
CA LYS A 360 11.22 -2.91 -35.82
C LYS A 360 12.24 -3.76 -36.61
N ARG A 361 12.50 -5.01 -36.18
CA ARG A 361 13.38 -5.95 -36.89
C ARG A 361 12.81 -6.46 -38.22
N LEU A 362 11.49 -6.60 -38.36
CA LEU A 362 10.88 -6.86 -39.67
C LEU A 362 11.03 -5.66 -40.60
N VAL A 363 10.74 -4.45 -40.09
CA VAL A 363 10.89 -3.20 -40.86
C VAL A 363 12.32 -3.01 -41.34
N SER A 364 13.34 -3.13 -40.46
CA SER A 364 14.74 -3.01 -40.91
C SER A 364 15.07 -4.05 -41.97
N ARG A 365 14.76 -5.32 -41.75
CA ARG A 365 15.08 -6.41 -42.69
C ARG A 365 14.47 -6.16 -44.08
N ASP A 366 13.22 -5.71 -44.15
CA ASP A 366 12.55 -5.42 -45.41
C ASP A 366 13.16 -4.20 -46.13
N LEU A 367 13.72 -3.24 -45.38
CA LEU A 367 14.48 -2.10 -45.92
C LEU A 367 15.86 -2.53 -46.43
N ASP A 368 16.57 -3.34 -45.65
CA ASP A 368 17.89 -3.87 -45.97
C ASP A 368 17.82 -4.70 -47.29
N PHE A 369 16.76 -5.51 -47.46
CA PHE A 369 16.51 -6.23 -48.73
C PHE A 369 16.08 -5.35 -49.90
N ARG A 370 15.37 -4.23 -49.67
CA ARG A 370 15.06 -3.25 -50.74
C ARG A 370 16.33 -2.58 -51.27
N GLY A 371 17.24 -2.21 -50.37
CA GLY A 371 18.55 -1.63 -50.71
C GLY A 371 19.49 -2.62 -51.42
N ALA A 372 19.29 -3.93 -51.25
CA ALA A 372 20.11 -4.99 -51.85
C ALA A 372 19.80 -5.30 -53.33
N THR A 373 19.00 -4.47 -54.01
CA THR A 373 18.78 -4.61 -55.46
C THR A 373 20.12 -4.42 -56.18
N PRO A 374 20.57 -5.34 -57.05
CA PRO A 374 21.93 -5.29 -57.58
C PRO A 374 22.22 -4.01 -58.37
N ARG A 375 23.42 -3.45 -58.19
CA ARG A 375 24.02 -2.64 -59.26
C ARG A 375 24.22 -3.57 -60.44
N SER A 376 23.62 -3.24 -61.59
CA SER A 376 24.05 -3.80 -62.86
C SER A 376 25.50 -3.38 -63.09
N GLU A 377 26.41 -4.35 -63.17
CA GLU A 377 27.75 -4.11 -63.72
C GLU A 377 27.58 -3.79 -65.21
N VAL A 378 28.18 -2.66 -65.64
CA VAL A 378 28.14 -2.08 -66.98
C VAL A 378 29.53 -1.52 -67.29
#